data_AF-A0A7I8EPY3-F1
#
_entry.id   AF-A0A7I8EPY3-F1
#
_cell.length_a   1.000
_cell.length_b   1.000
_cell.length_c   1.000
_cell.angle_alpha   90.00
_cell.angle_beta   90.00
_cell.angle_gamma   90.00
#
_symmetry.space_group_name_H-M   'P 1'
#
loop_
_entity.id
_entity.type
_entity.pdbx_description
1 polymer ?
#
loop_
_entity_poly.entity_id
_entity_poly.type
_entity_poly.pdbx_seq_one_letter_code
_entity_poly.pdbx_strand_id
1 'polypeptide(L)'
;MAEHSASIIVKAPLHQVYALFTHFNDFPKFMSFVKEVTYYDDQRSHWVVKAFNEYEWDAVNENWKPDEQIGWRSTRGLNNSGVVKFHALGPERTSVNVYIHYSVPSGSLGSVGERLGINAYFDSILQKDLIHFARMVEEAPPGSLDPMSSHYLFHDESAVSKGELTQRQKAAMEHDPMMSPQALAERGAQIKREEEQRRQRTSEQAAALRSKKEREAQIRQEQQANVLRDAEVMRREQSVRAEAQRIADSIPLDPRLSYAAKARGLGDKDGKRSRYPNLTQDPMTSRKIVRTEAAPPPART
;
A
#
# COMPACT_ATOMS: atom_id res chain seq x y z
N MET A 1 -21.25 -14.18 -26.30
CA MET A 1 -21.40 -13.60 -24.96
C MET A 1 -20.00 -13.39 -24.42
N ALA A 2 -19.66 -12.17 -24.03
CA ALA A 2 -18.36 -11.85 -23.42
C ALA A 2 -18.54 -11.81 -21.89
N GLU A 3 -17.56 -12.34 -21.17
CA GLU A 3 -17.49 -12.32 -19.72
C GLU A 3 -16.26 -11.52 -19.31
N HIS A 4 -16.46 -10.61 -18.38
CA HIS A 4 -15.44 -9.70 -17.86
C HIS A 4 -15.48 -9.73 -16.35
N SER A 5 -14.30 -9.72 -15.74
CA SER A 5 -14.21 -9.68 -14.28
C SER A 5 -13.07 -8.77 -13.84
N ALA A 6 -13.29 -8.07 -12.74
CA ALA A 6 -12.31 -7.18 -12.13
C ALA A 6 -12.41 -7.27 -10.62
N SER A 7 -11.28 -7.10 -9.94
CA SER A 7 -11.20 -7.21 -8.49
C SER A 7 -10.33 -6.10 -7.91
N ILE A 8 -10.75 -5.59 -6.76
CA ILE A 8 -10.01 -4.57 -6.03
C ILE A 8 -10.15 -4.79 -4.52
N ILE A 9 -9.11 -4.38 -3.78
CA ILE A 9 -9.13 -4.31 -2.32
C ILE A 9 -9.27 -2.84 -1.93
N VAL A 10 -10.24 -2.57 -1.08
CA VAL A 10 -10.54 -1.24 -0.54
C VAL A 10 -10.21 -1.23 0.95
N LYS A 11 -9.42 -0.26 1.42
CA LYS A 11 -9.13 -0.10 2.86
C LYS A 11 -10.25 0.64 3.59
N ALA A 12 -11.42 0.01 3.65
CA ALA A 12 -12.54 0.47 4.45
C ALA A 12 -13.40 -0.72 4.95
N PRO A 13 -14.19 -0.54 6.02
CA PRO A 13 -15.12 -1.55 6.52
C PRO A 13 -16.15 -1.93 5.46
N LEU A 14 -16.50 -3.21 5.42
CA LEU A 14 -17.36 -3.78 4.38
C LEU A 14 -18.67 -3.02 4.21
N HIS A 15 -19.35 -2.73 5.31
CA HIS A 15 -20.65 -2.06 5.28
C HIS A 15 -20.59 -0.70 4.59
N GLN A 16 -19.51 0.06 4.80
CA GLN A 16 -19.32 1.36 4.14
C GLN A 16 -19.10 1.19 2.64
N VAL A 17 -18.26 0.23 2.25
CA VAL A 17 -17.98 -0.08 0.85
C VAL A 17 -19.26 -0.51 0.13
N TYR A 18 -20.03 -1.41 0.74
CA TYR A 18 -21.30 -1.89 0.21
C TYR A 18 -22.30 -0.74 0.05
N ALA A 19 -22.53 0.03 1.13
CA ALA A 19 -23.46 1.16 1.11
C ALA A 19 -23.13 2.10 -0.04
N LEU A 20 -21.86 2.50 -0.21
CA LEU A 20 -21.48 3.39 -1.31
C LEU A 20 -21.74 2.79 -2.68
N PHE A 21 -21.32 1.54 -2.88
CA PHE A 21 -21.42 0.87 -4.16
C PHE A 21 -22.88 0.69 -4.60
N THR A 22 -23.84 0.59 -3.67
CA THR A 22 -25.27 0.48 -4.00
C THR A 22 -25.92 1.78 -4.49
N HIS A 23 -25.26 2.93 -4.37
CA HIS A 23 -25.77 4.21 -4.87
C HIS A 23 -25.44 4.39 -6.37
N PHE A 24 -26.10 3.63 -7.24
CA PHE A 24 -25.78 3.61 -8.68
C PHE A 24 -25.89 4.96 -9.39
N ASN A 25 -26.77 5.86 -8.93
CA ASN A 25 -26.87 7.22 -9.46
C ASN A 25 -25.54 7.98 -9.38
N ASP A 26 -24.65 7.58 -8.47
CA ASP A 26 -23.34 8.20 -8.32
C ASP A 26 -22.26 7.61 -9.24
N PHE A 27 -22.54 6.52 -9.96
CA PHE A 27 -21.54 5.86 -10.80
C PHE A 27 -20.92 6.78 -11.85
N PRO A 28 -21.68 7.63 -12.58
CA PRO A 28 -21.09 8.58 -13.53
C PRO A 28 -20.08 9.55 -12.88
N LYS A 29 -20.13 9.74 -11.55
CA LYS A 29 -19.23 10.64 -10.81
C LYS A 29 -17.82 10.05 -10.60
N PHE A 30 -17.67 8.72 -10.64
CA PHE A 30 -16.38 8.04 -10.40
C PHE A 30 -16.07 6.90 -11.39
N MET A 31 -16.99 6.56 -12.29
CA MET A 31 -16.76 5.67 -13.42
C MET A 31 -16.70 6.49 -14.71
N SER A 32 -15.69 6.21 -15.53
CA SER A 32 -15.44 6.92 -16.77
C SER A 32 -16.33 6.43 -17.91
N PHE A 33 -16.69 5.14 -17.95
CA PHE A 33 -17.50 4.57 -19.04
C PHE A 33 -19.01 4.69 -18.80
N VAL A 34 -19.47 4.91 -17.57
CA VAL A 34 -20.89 5.06 -17.24
C VAL A 34 -21.31 6.52 -17.40
N LYS A 35 -22.30 6.79 -18.26
CA LYS A 35 -22.75 8.14 -18.62
C LYS A 35 -24.04 8.54 -17.94
N GLU A 36 -24.90 7.58 -17.68
CA GLU A 36 -26.16 7.74 -16.96
C GLU A 36 -26.46 6.46 -16.20
N VAL A 37 -26.88 6.62 -14.95
CA VAL A 37 -27.66 5.61 -14.26
C VAL A 37 -28.81 6.32 -13.56
N THR A 38 -30.03 6.00 -13.96
CA THR A 38 -31.23 6.58 -13.36
C THR A 38 -32.18 5.48 -12.90
N TYR A 39 -32.62 5.56 -11.64
CA TYR A 39 -33.66 4.66 -11.14
C TYR A 39 -35.04 5.09 -11.64
N TYR A 40 -35.81 4.13 -12.16
CA TYR A 40 -37.25 4.30 -12.36
C TYR A 40 -38.00 4.04 -11.05
N ASP A 41 -37.51 3.10 -10.26
CA ASP A 41 -38.01 2.68 -8.94
C ASP A 41 -36.93 1.86 -8.21
N ASP A 42 -37.28 1.26 -7.07
CA ASP A 42 -36.36 0.50 -6.21
C ASP A 42 -35.72 -0.73 -6.88
N GLN A 43 -36.29 -1.23 -7.98
CA GLN A 43 -35.80 -2.44 -8.66
C GLN A 43 -35.39 -2.21 -10.11
N ARG A 44 -35.83 -1.13 -10.76
CA ARG A 44 -35.57 -0.86 -12.16
C ARG A 44 -34.68 0.35 -12.35
N SER A 45 -33.66 0.19 -13.19
CA SER A 45 -32.71 1.24 -13.54
C SER A 45 -32.50 1.32 -15.04
N HIS A 46 -32.21 2.53 -15.50
CA HIS A 46 -31.81 2.83 -16.86
C HIS A 46 -30.31 3.12 -16.90
N TRP A 47 -29.61 2.54 -17.87
CA TRP A 47 -28.16 2.63 -17.98
C TRP A 47 -27.78 3.13 -19.37
N VAL A 48 -26.92 4.14 -19.41
CA VAL A 48 -26.22 4.57 -20.62
C VAL A 48 -24.73 4.48 -20.36
N VAL A 49 -24.01 3.72 -21.17
CA VAL A 49 -22.55 3.59 -21.09
C VAL A 49 -21.92 3.87 -22.43
N LYS A 50 -20.71 4.41 -22.40
CA LYS A 50 -19.89 4.67 -23.57
C LYS A 50 -18.49 4.14 -23.31
N ALA A 51 -18.21 3.02 -23.93
CA ALA A 51 -16.88 2.44 -24.01
C ALA A 51 -16.36 2.63 -25.45
N PHE A 52 -16.47 1.61 -26.30
CA PHE A 52 -16.17 1.72 -27.74
C PHE A 52 -17.30 2.40 -28.52
N ASN A 53 -18.53 1.93 -28.28
CA ASN A 53 -19.76 2.55 -28.74
C ASN A 53 -20.60 2.96 -27.53
N GLU A 54 -21.60 3.79 -27.79
CA GLU A 54 -22.66 4.06 -26.83
C GLU A 54 -23.64 2.88 -26.81
N TYR A 55 -23.96 2.42 -25.61
CA TYR A 55 -24.94 1.36 -25.37
C TYR A 55 -25.90 1.79 -24.27
N GLU A 56 -27.17 1.43 -24.46
CA GLU A 56 -28.27 1.78 -23.58
C GLU A 56 -29.09 0.52 -23.26
N TRP A 57 -29.51 0.38 -22.00
CA TRP A 57 -30.40 -0.70 -21.57
C TRP A 57 -31.18 -0.33 -20.30
N ASP A 58 -32.30 -1.03 -20.10
CA ASP A 58 -33.02 -1.05 -18.83
C ASP A 58 -32.67 -2.34 -18.08
N ALA A 59 -32.38 -2.25 -16.78
CA ALA A 59 -32.02 -3.38 -15.93
C ALA A 59 -32.95 -3.52 -14.72
N VAL A 60 -33.11 -4.76 -14.25
CA VAL A 60 -33.73 -5.10 -12.96
C VAL A 60 -32.66 -5.58 -11.99
N ASN A 61 -32.76 -5.16 -10.73
CA ASN A 61 -31.94 -5.65 -9.64
C ASN A 61 -32.26 -7.13 -9.38
N GLU A 62 -31.22 -7.97 -9.25
CA GLU A 62 -31.36 -9.43 -9.09
C GLU A 62 -30.41 -9.93 -8.00
N ASN A 63 -30.92 -10.79 -7.11
CA ASN A 63 -30.16 -11.41 -6.02
C ASN A 63 -29.40 -10.44 -5.10
N TRP A 64 -29.97 -9.29 -4.79
CA TRP A 64 -29.38 -8.35 -3.82
C TRP A 64 -29.38 -8.92 -2.40
N LYS A 65 -28.20 -8.96 -1.79
CA LYS A 65 -27.99 -9.35 -0.40
C LYS A 65 -27.12 -8.29 0.27
N PRO A 66 -27.64 -7.60 1.30
CA PRO A 66 -26.88 -6.61 2.06
C PRO A 66 -25.51 -7.16 2.45
N ASP A 67 -24.46 -6.35 2.26
CA ASP A 67 -23.11 -6.67 2.70
C ASP A 67 -22.48 -7.95 2.08
N GLU A 68 -23.11 -8.54 1.06
CA GLU A 68 -22.61 -9.75 0.40
C GLU A 68 -22.52 -9.60 -1.11
N GLN A 69 -23.63 -9.22 -1.75
CA GLN A 69 -23.66 -9.08 -3.20
C GLN A 69 -24.77 -8.15 -3.69
N ILE A 70 -24.54 -7.60 -4.85
CA ILE A 70 -25.56 -6.99 -5.70
C ILE A 70 -25.49 -7.62 -7.08
N GLY A 71 -26.62 -7.68 -7.77
CA GLY A 71 -26.69 -8.18 -9.13
C GLY A 71 -27.76 -7.44 -9.90
N TRP A 72 -27.64 -7.52 -11.22
CA TRP A 72 -28.63 -6.95 -12.13
C TRP A 72 -28.70 -7.75 -13.43
N ARG A 73 -29.81 -7.59 -14.13
CA ARG A 73 -30.04 -8.17 -15.44
C ARG A 73 -30.85 -7.24 -16.32
N SER A 74 -30.42 -7.07 -17.56
CA SER A 74 -31.11 -6.27 -18.57
C SER A 74 -32.48 -6.88 -18.90
N THR A 75 -33.48 -6.02 -19.06
CA THR A 75 -34.83 -6.37 -19.54
C THR A 75 -35.13 -5.82 -20.93
N ARG A 76 -34.46 -4.73 -21.33
CA ARG A 76 -34.58 -4.09 -22.65
C ARG A 76 -33.24 -3.53 -23.08
N GLY A 77 -33.01 -3.39 -24.39
CA GLY A 77 -31.77 -2.84 -24.94
C GLY A 77 -30.66 -3.89 -25.04
N LEU A 78 -29.42 -3.49 -24.74
CA LEU A 78 -28.26 -4.39 -24.74
C LEU A 78 -28.46 -5.53 -23.73
N ASN A 79 -28.24 -6.78 -24.16
CA ASN A 79 -28.24 -7.91 -23.24
C ASN A 79 -26.99 -7.82 -22.33
N ASN A 80 -27.23 -7.46 -21.07
CA ASN A 80 -26.23 -7.22 -20.04
C ASN A 80 -26.70 -7.82 -18.71
N SER A 81 -25.79 -8.46 -17.98
CA SER A 81 -26.01 -8.86 -16.60
C SER A 81 -24.72 -8.72 -15.83
N GLY A 82 -24.81 -8.52 -14.53
CA GLY A 82 -23.62 -8.42 -13.71
C GLY A 82 -23.89 -8.73 -12.25
N VAL A 83 -22.81 -9.04 -11.55
CA VAL A 83 -22.80 -9.33 -10.13
C VAL A 83 -21.58 -8.67 -9.51
N VAL A 84 -21.77 -7.96 -8.40
CA VAL A 84 -20.67 -7.51 -7.55
C VAL A 84 -20.75 -8.24 -6.22
N LYS A 85 -19.64 -8.83 -5.81
CA LYS A 85 -19.50 -9.54 -4.52
C LYS A 85 -18.56 -8.78 -3.61
N PHE A 86 -18.94 -8.70 -2.35
CA PHE A 86 -18.19 -8.05 -1.29
C PHE A 86 -17.72 -9.10 -0.28
N HIS A 87 -16.45 -9.03 0.10
CA HIS A 87 -15.87 -9.94 1.09
C HIS A 87 -14.99 -9.18 2.07
N ALA A 88 -15.23 -9.35 3.37
CA ALA A 88 -14.38 -8.74 4.39
C ALA A 88 -13.05 -9.51 4.47
N LEU A 89 -11.93 -8.80 4.34
CA LEU A 89 -10.57 -9.31 4.56
C LEU A 89 -10.03 -8.93 5.95
N GLY A 90 -10.77 -8.14 6.70
CA GLY A 90 -10.48 -7.67 8.05
C GLY A 90 -11.42 -6.52 8.44
N PRO A 91 -11.25 -5.92 9.64
CA PRO A 91 -12.13 -4.85 10.11
C PRO A 91 -12.17 -3.63 9.18
N GLU A 92 -11.03 -3.29 8.58
CA GLU A 92 -10.84 -2.08 7.74
C GLU A 92 -10.43 -2.43 6.30
N ARG A 93 -10.77 -3.64 5.83
CA ARG A 93 -10.38 -4.10 4.47
C ARG A 93 -11.47 -4.96 3.84
N THR A 94 -11.83 -4.61 2.61
CA THR A 94 -12.90 -5.27 1.85
C THR A 94 -12.42 -5.58 0.43
N SER A 95 -12.67 -6.79 -0.05
CA SER A 95 -12.53 -7.17 -1.46
C SER A 95 -13.84 -6.94 -2.19
N VAL A 96 -13.76 -6.27 -3.33
CA VAL A 96 -14.88 -6.05 -4.26
C VAL A 96 -14.56 -6.79 -5.55
N ASN A 97 -15.42 -7.73 -5.94
CA ASN A 97 -15.26 -8.53 -7.15
C ASN A 97 -16.44 -8.28 -8.08
N VAL A 98 -16.18 -7.72 -9.25
CA VAL A 98 -17.19 -7.39 -10.26
C VAL A 98 -17.12 -8.40 -11.38
N TYR A 99 -18.28 -8.92 -11.78
CA TYR A 99 -18.47 -9.82 -12.90
C TYR A 99 -19.53 -9.22 -13.82
N ILE A 100 -19.23 -9.09 -15.11
CA ILE A 100 -20.12 -8.51 -16.11
C ILE A 100 -20.17 -9.45 -17.31
N HIS A 101 -21.38 -9.76 -17.74
CA HIS A 101 -21.65 -10.51 -18.95
C HIS A 101 -22.48 -9.65 -19.90
N TYR A 102 -22.06 -9.52 -21.15
CA TYR A 102 -22.85 -8.84 -22.17
C TYR A 102 -22.77 -9.51 -23.54
N SER A 103 -23.76 -9.22 -24.38
CA SER A 103 -23.80 -9.66 -25.77
C SER A 103 -24.02 -8.48 -26.71
N VAL A 104 -22.96 -8.08 -27.41
CA VAL A 104 -23.06 -7.08 -28.48
C VAL A 104 -23.76 -7.71 -29.69
N PRO A 105 -24.72 -7.01 -30.33
CA PRO A 105 -25.38 -7.49 -31.54
C PRO A 105 -24.39 -7.90 -32.63
N SER A 106 -24.68 -8.99 -33.33
CA SER A 106 -23.76 -9.63 -34.28
C SER A 106 -23.36 -8.74 -35.47
N GLY A 107 -24.17 -7.73 -35.81
CA GLY A 107 -23.98 -6.86 -36.97
C GLY A 107 -23.12 -5.60 -36.72
N SER A 108 -22.75 -5.29 -35.48
CA SER A 108 -21.99 -4.07 -35.14
C SER A 108 -20.47 -4.28 -35.03
N LEU A 109 -19.97 -5.51 -35.19
CA LEU A 109 -18.54 -5.85 -35.07
C LEU A 109 -18.12 -6.80 -36.20
N GLY A 110 -17.25 -6.30 -37.09
CA GLY A 110 -16.97 -6.87 -38.41
C GLY A 110 -15.89 -7.96 -38.45
N SER A 111 -15.13 -8.16 -37.36
CA SER A 111 -14.07 -9.18 -37.32
C SER A 111 -13.79 -9.74 -35.92
N VAL A 112 -13.18 -10.93 -35.83
CA VAL A 112 -12.73 -11.54 -34.56
C VAL A 112 -11.68 -10.67 -33.87
N GLY A 113 -10.80 -10.00 -34.64
CA GLY A 113 -9.78 -9.09 -34.12
C GLY A 113 -10.37 -7.86 -33.42
N GLU A 114 -11.40 -7.25 -33.99
CA GLU A 114 -12.12 -6.12 -33.37
C GLU A 114 -12.77 -6.52 -32.03
N ARG A 115 -13.36 -7.71 -31.95
CA ARG A 115 -13.98 -8.22 -30.71
C ARG A 115 -12.95 -8.41 -29.60
N LEU A 116 -11.77 -8.94 -29.91
CA LEU A 116 -10.70 -9.10 -28.93
C LEU A 116 -10.17 -7.75 -28.40
N GLY A 117 -10.00 -6.77 -29.29
CA GLY A 117 -9.56 -5.42 -28.90
C GLY A 117 -10.55 -4.71 -27.99
N ILE A 118 -11.85 -4.82 -28.29
CA ILE A 118 -12.91 -4.22 -27.46
C ILE A 118 -13.00 -4.87 -26.09
N ASN A 119 -12.89 -6.20 -26.04
CA ASN A 119 -12.91 -6.94 -24.78
C ASN A 119 -11.75 -6.53 -23.87
N ALA A 120 -10.52 -6.50 -24.42
CA ALA A 120 -9.33 -6.09 -23.66
C ALA A 120 -9.41 -4.61 -23.21
N TYR A 121 -9.98 -3.74 -24.05
CA TYR A 121 -10.24 -2.35 -23.70
C TYR A 121 -11.23 -2.27 -22.52
N PHE A 122 -12.32 -3.03 -22.57
CA PHE A 122 -13.34 -3.06 -21.51
C PHE A 122 -12.77 -3.55 -20.16
N ASP A 123 -11.97 -4.62 -20.17
CA ASP A 123 -11.30 -5.11 -18.96
C ASP A 123 -10.41 -4.03 -18.32
N SER A 124 -9.66 -3.31 -19.15
CA SER A 124 -8.76 -2.24 -18.71
C SER A 124 -9.52 -1.07 -18.06
N ILE A 125 -10.58 -0.58 -18.72
CA ILE A 125 -11.38 0.53 -18.18
C ILE A 125 -12.14 0.12 -16.91
N LEU A 126 -12.65 -1.12 -16.84
CA LEU A 126 -13.35 -1.63 -15.67
C LEU A 126 -12.41 -1.70 -14.45
N GLN A 127 -11.22 -2.25 -14.63
CA GLN A 127 -10.22 -2.31 -13.57
C GLN A 127 -9.80 -0.89 -13.12
N LYS A 128 -9.65 0.03 -14.07
CA LYS A 128 -9.27 1.42 -13.78
C LYS A 128 -10.33 2.15 -12.95
N ASP A 129 -11.60 2.01 -13.33
CA ASP A 129 -12.71 2.62 -12.60
C ASP A 129 -12.86 2.02 -11.18
N LEU A 130 -12.59 0.71 -11.00
CA LEU A 130 -12.54 0.11 -9.66
C LEU A 130 -11.38 0.64 -8.80
N ILE A 131 -10.23 0.95 -9.40
CA ILE A 131 -9.12 1.61 -8.69
C ILE A 131 -9.53 3.01 -8.25
N HIS A 132 -10.23 3.76 -9.11
CA HIS A 132 -10.75 5.09 -8.75
C HIS A 132 -11.77 5.00 -7.61
N PHE A 133 -12.68 4.02 -7.66
CA PHE A 133 -13.61 3.75 -6.57
C PHE A 133 -12.87 3.45 -5.25
N ALA A 134 -11.89 2.54 -5.28
CA ALA A 134 -11.11 2.21 -4.08
C ALA A 134 -10.40 3.43 -3.50
N ARG A 135 -9.74 4.23 -4.34
CA ARG A 135 -9.08 5.47 -3.92
C ARG A 135 -10.07 6.44 -3.27
N MET A 136 -11.22 6.66 -3.90
CA MET A 136 -12.27 7.55 -3.40
C MET A 136 -12.74 7.13 -2.00
N VAL A 137 -12.95 5.83 -1.78
CA VAL A 137 -13.34 5.29 -0.48
C VAL A 137 -12.22 5.43 0.55
N GLU A 138 -10.97 5.16 0.18
CA GLU A 138 -9.82 5.23 1.10
C GLU A 138 -9.46 6.65 1.53
N GLU A 139 -9.77 7.65 0.70
CA GLU A 139 -9.51 9.07 0.96
C GLU A 139 -10.68 9.75 1.69
N ALA A 140 -11.80 9.05 1.89
CA ALA A 140 -12.92 9.57 2.68
C ALA A 140 -12.56 9.62 4.18
N PRO A 141 -12.84 10.73 4.90
CA PRO A 141 -12.60 10.83 6.33
C PRO A 141 -13.35 9.76 7.14
N PRO A 142 -12.81 9.29 8.29
CA PRO A 142 -13.52 8.34 9.16
C PRO A 142 -14.84 8.93 9.69
N GLY A 143 -15.94 8.20 9.53
CA GLY A 143 -17.24 8.54 10.16
C GLY A 143 -18.37 8.90 9.19
N SER A 144 -18.06 9.17 7.93
CA SER A 144 -19.00 9.14 6.83
C SER A 144 -18.17 9.18 5.56
N LEU A 145 -18.53 8.36 4.58
CA LEU A 145 -18.23 8.65 3.19
C LEU A 145 -18.85 10.00 2.89
N ASP A 146 -18.15 11.07 3.22
CA ASP A 146 -18.64 12.43 3.10
C ASP A 146 -18.76 12.67 1.60
N PRO A 147 -19.98 12.79 1.05
CA PRO A 147 -20.13 13.11 -0.36
C PRO A 147 -19.52 14.48 -0.71
N MET A 148 -19.23 15.30 0.32
CA MET A 148 -18.52 16.58 0.24
C MET A 148 -17.00 16.45 0.33
N SER A 149 -16.44 15.25 0.56
CA SER A 149 -15.00 15.04 0.50
C SER A 149 -14.49 15.41 -0.89
N SER A 150 -13.38 16.15 -0.97
CA SER A 150 -12.72 16.62 -2.20
C SER A 150 -12.47 15.50 -3.21
N HIS A 151 -12.35 14.26 -2.75
CA HIS A 151 -12.07 13.06 -3.57
C HIS A 151 -13.34 12.29 -4.01
N TYR A 152 -14.52 12.57 -3.45
CA TYR A 152 -15.80 11.86 -3.69
C TYR A 152 -16.37 12.02 -5.12
N LEU A 153 -16.05 13.10 -5.80
CA LEU A 153 -16.54 13.46 -7.11
C LEU A 153 -15.35 13.90 -7.94
N PHE A 154 -15.10 13.17 -9.02
CA PHE A 154 -14.26 13.60 -10.12
C PHE A 154 -12.76 13.47 -9.85
N HIS A 155 -12.28 12.24 -10.00
CA HIS A 155 -11.03 12.11 -10.74
C HIS A 155 -11.23 12.72 -12.14
N ASP A 156 -10.18 13.31 -12.68
CA ASP A 156 -10.11 14.00 -13.97
C ASP A 156 -10.72 13.19 -15.13
N GLU A 157 -10.70 11.87 -15.02
CA GLU A 157 -11.22 10.98 -16.05
C GLU A 157 -12.70 10.56 -15.94
N SER A 158 -13.43 10.99 -14.90
CA SER A 158 -14.84 10.66 -14.70
C SER A 158 -15.74 11.22 -15.82
N ALA A 159 -16.92 10.62 -16.02
CA ALA A 159 -17.84 11.06 -17.08
C ALA A 159 -18.34 12.50 -16.87
N VAL A 160 -18.55 12.91 -15.60
CA VAL A 160 -18.91 14.29 -15.26
C VAL A 160 -17.77 15.26 -15.56
N SER A 161 -16.53 14.96 -15.16
CA SER A 161 -15.34 15.80 -15.43
C SER A 161 -15.13 16.02 -16.93
N LYS A 162 -15.31 14.97 -17.73
CA LYS A 162 -15.19 15.01 -19.19
C LYS A 162 -16.39 15.67 -19.90
N GLY A 163 -17.46 16.01 -19.18
CA GLY A 163 -18.68 16.59 -19.77
C GLY A 163 -19.48 15.61 -20.62
N GLU A 164 -19.28 14.29 -20.46
CA GLU A 164 -19.87 13.22 -21.28
C GLU A 164 -21.21 12.69 -20.74
N LEU A 165 -21.83 13.38 -19.78
CA LEU A 165 -23.14 13.03 -19.25
C LEU A 165 -24.26 13.26 -20.29
N THR A 166 -25.29 12.43 -20.22
CA THR A 166 -26.53 12.62 -20.98
C THR A 166 -27.29 13.86 -20.51
N GLN A 167 -28.22 14.37 -21.33
CA GLN A 167 -29.07 15.51 -20.94
C GLN A 167 -29.96 15.16 -19.73
N ARG A 168 -30.49 13.94 -19.68
CA ARG A 168 -31.32 13.46 -18.56
C ARG A 168 -30.51 13.41 -17.26
N GLN A 169 -29.29 12.87 -17.30
CA GLN A 169 -28.40 12.85 -16.13
C GLN A 169 -28.05 14.27 -15.68
N LYS A 170 -27.77 15.19 -16.61
CA LYS A 170 -27.52 16.61 -16.28
C LYS A 170 -28.71 17.25 -15.56
N ALA A 171 -29.93 17.04 -16.06
CA ALA A 171 -31.14 17.58 -15.43
C ALA A 171 -31.41 16.99 -14.03
N ALA A 172 -31.14 15.69 -13.84
CA ALA A 172 -31.25 15.05 -12.53
C ALA A 172 -30.23 15.61 -11.53
N MET A 173 -29.03 15.99 -12.00
CA MET A 173 -27.97 16.56 -11.19
C MET A 173 -28.09 18.08 -10.99
N GLU A 174 -28.88 18.78 -11.80
CA GLU A 174 -29.03 20.24 -11.72
C GLU A 174 -29.62 20.72 -10.38
N HIS A 175 -30.42 19.88 -9.75
CA HIS A 175 -31.03 20.14 -8.45
C HIS A 175 -30.19 19.61 -7.28
N ASP A 176 -29.05 18.97 -7.54
CA ASP A 176 -28.12 18.50 -6.52
C ASP A 176 -27.31 19.71 -5.99
N PRO A 177 -27.46 20.11 -4.71
CA PRO A 177 -26.72 21.23 -4.14
C PRO A 177 -25.19 21.08 -4.30
N MET A 178 -24.70 19.83 -4.35
CA MET A 178 -23.28 19.50 -4.50
C MET A 178 -22.73 19.73 -5.91
N MET A 179 -23.62 19.85 -6.90
CA MET A 179 -23.28 20.08 -8.30
C MET A 179 -23.48 21.55 -8.72
N SER A 180 -23.82 22.43 -7.77
CA SER A 180 -23.93 23.86 -8.04
C SER A 180 -22.57 24.43 -8.52
N PRO A 181 -22.57 25.42 -9.42
CA PRO A 181 -21.33 26.03 -9.92
C PRO A 181 -20.41 26.55 -8.80
N GLN A 182 -21.01 27.06 -7.72
CA GLN A 182 -20.27 27.56 -6.56
C GLN A 182 -19.61 26.42 -5.77
N ALA A 183 -20.35 25.33 -5.50
CA ALA A 183 -19.80 24.15 -4.82
C ALA A 183 -18.66 23.51 -5.63
N LEU A 184 -18.81 23.41 -6.95
CA LEU A 184 -17.76 22.90 -7.84
C LEU A 184 -16.50 23.79 -7.84
N ALA A 185 -16.67 25.13 -7.81
CA ALA A 185 -15.56 26.06 -7.77
C ALA A 185 -14.80 26.02 -6.43
N GLU A 186 -15.53 26.04 -5.31
CA GLU A 186 -14.95 25.93 -3.95
C GLU A 186 -14.19 24.60 -3.79
N ARG A 187 -14.76 23.52 -4.31
CA ARG A 187 -14.13 22.19 -4.34
C ARG A 187 -12.89 22.16 -5.21
N GLY A 188 -12.93 22.71 -6.42
CA GLY A 188 -11.76 22.80 -7.29
C GLY A 188 -10.60 23.56 -6.64
N ALA A 189 -10.91 24.60 -5.85
CA ALA A 189 -9.90 25.29 -5.05
C ALA A 189 -9.36 24.42 -3.90
N GLN A 190 -10.21 23.62 -3.26
CA GLN A 190 -9.77 22.69 -2.21
C GLN A 190 -8.86 21.59 -2.74
N ILE A 191 -9.18 20.97 -3.87
CA ILE A 191 -8.34 19.95 -4.52
C ILE A 191 -6.95 20.52 -4.79
N LYS A 192 -6.86 21.72 -5.37
CA LYS A 192 -5.56 22.38 -5.62
C LYS A 192 -4.76 22.59 -4.33
N ARG A 193 -5.42 23.07 -3.26
CA ARG A 193 -4.77 23.25 -1.94
C ARG A 193 -4.26 21.92 -1.37
N GLU A 194 -5.04 20.86 -1.46
CA GLU A 194 -4.66 19.53 -0.96
C GLU A 194 -3.50 18.93 -1.78
N GLU A 195 -3.51 19.10 -3.11
CA GLU A 195 -2.39 18.68 -3.96
C GLU A 195 -1.10 19.44 -3.63
N GLU A 196 -1.18 20.75 -3.43
CA GLU A 196 -0.05 21.57 -2.99
C GLU A 196 0.48 21.08 -1.64
N GLN A 197 -0.39 20.87 -0.66
CA GLN A 197 0.00 20.31 0.63
C GLN A 197 0.63 18.92 0.50
N ARG A 198 0.09 18.04 -0.35
CA ARG A 198 0.63 16.71 -0.60
C ARG A 198 2.02 16.80 -1.23
N ARG A 199 2.21 17.69 -2.22
CA ARG A 199 3.53 17.95 -2.83
C ARG A 199 4.51 18.49 -1.79
N GLN A 200 4.10 19.42 -0.94
CA GLN A 200 4.91 19.95 0.15
C GLN A 200 5.33 18.84 1.12
N ARG A 201 4.38 18.07 1.68
CA ARG A 201 4.69 16.93 2.57
C ARG A 201 5.63 15.91 1.91
N THR A 202 5.43 15.62 0.63
CA THR A 202 6.29 14.67 -0.11
C THR A 202 7.70 15.24 -0.27
N SER A 203 7.83 16.53 -0.57
CA SER A 203 9.12 17.21 -0.67
C SER A 203 9.85 17.28 0.67
N GLU A 204 9.13 17.54 1.76
CA GLU A 204 9.65 17.54 3.13
C GLU A 204 10.13 16.14 3.54
N GLN A 205 9.34 15.10 3.27
CA GLN A 205 9.73 13.71 3.53
C GLN A 205 10.98 13.32 2.72
N ALA A 206 11.06 13.72 1.45
CA ALA A 206 12.22 13.47 0.61
C ALA A 206 13.47 14.22 1.12
N ALA A 207 13.32 15.47 1.55
CA ALA A 207 14.39 16.26 2.16
C ALA A 207 14.87 15.63 3.48
N ALA A 208 13.96 15.24 4.37
CA ALA A 208 14.28 14.56 5.61
C ALA A 208 15.02 13.23 5.37
N LEU A 209 14.61 12.46 4.35
CA LEU A 209 15.28 11.23 3.98
C LEU A 209 16.70 11.50 3.44
N ARG A 210 16.90 12.56 2.65
CA ARG A 210 18.23 12.98 2.18
C ARG A 210 19.13 13.38 3.35
N SER A 211 18.66 14.25 4.24
CA SER A 211 19.41 14.65 5.43
C SER A 211 19.75 13.47 6.33
N LYS A 212 18.85 12.49 6.47
CA LYS A 212 19.13 11.25 7.20
C LYS A 212 20.25 10.44 6.55
N LYS A 213 20.21 10.26 5.22
CA LYS A 213 21.27 9.55 4.48
C LYS A 213 22.62 10.24 4.56
N GLU A 214 22.65 11.57 4.48
CA GLU A 214 23.88 12.37 4.61
C GLU A 214 24.48 12.21 6.01
N ARG A 215 23.64 12.27 7.05
CA ARG A 215 24.09 12.06 8.44
C ARG A 215 24.62 10.65 8.67
N GLU A 216 23.97 9.63 8.11
CA GLU A 216 24.47 8.25 8.13
C GLU A 216 25.80 8.09 7.39
N ALA A 217 25.98 8.79 6.26
CA ALA A 217 27.23 8.79 5.51
C ALA A 217 28.37 9.49 6.28
N GLN A 218 28.10 10.63 6.92
CA GLN A 218 29.06 11.32 7.77
C GLN A 218 29.50 10.46 8.95
N ILE A 219 28.55 9.85 9.66
CA ILE A 219 28.86 8.93 10.78
C ILE A 219 29.73 7.77 10.27
N ARG A 220 29.43 7.21 9.09
CA ARG A 220 30.22 6.13 8.50
C ARG A 220 31.63 6.58 8.14
N GLN A 221 31.79 7.78 7.57
CA GLN A 221 33.11 8.35 7.26
C GLN A 221 33.91 8.59 8.54
N GLU A 222 33.28 9.13 9.59
CA GLU A 222 33.92 9.36 10.88
C GLU A 222 34.34 8.03 11.53
N GLN A 223 33.48 7.01 11.49
CA GLN A 223 33.83 5.66 11.95
C GLN A 223 35.03 5.08 11.19
N GLN A 224 35.06 5.22 9.86
CA GLN A 224 36.21 4.78 9.06
C GLN A 224 37.49 5.55 9.41
N ALA A 225 37.39 6.87 9.60
CA ALA A 225 38.54 7.69 10.00
C ALA A 225 39.07 7.29 11.39
N ASN A 226 38.18 6.99 12.34
CA ASN A 226 38.58 6.52 13.67
C ASN A 226 39.27 5.14 13.58
N VAL A 227 38.73 4.19 12.79
CA VAL A 227 39.38 2.89 12.56
C VAL A 227 40.78 3.05 11.94
N LEU A 228 40.95 3.97 10.99
CA LEU A 228 42.25 4.26 10.38
C LEU A 228 43.24 4.86 11.40
N ARG A 229 42.80 5.80 12.23
CA ARG A 229 43.61 6.37 13.32
C ARG A 229 44.06 5.30 14.31
N ASP A 230 43.14 4.44 14.74
CA ASP A 230 43.45 3.33 15.66
C ASP A 230 44.48 2.37 15.05
N ALA A 231 44.36 2.08 13.75
CA ALA A 231 45.33 1.25 13.04
C ALA A 231 46.74 1.89 12.98
N GLU A 232 46.83 3.21 12.81
CA GLU A 232 48.10 3.94 12.86
C GLU A 232 48.75 3.90 14.25
N VAL A 233 47.96 4.11 15.31
CA VAL A 233 48.43 4.01 16.70
C VAL A 233 48.99 2.61 16.95
N MET A 234 48.25 1.57 16.57
CA MET A 234 48.68 0.18 16.71
C MET A 234 49.98 -0.11 15.93
N ARG A 235 50.13 0.43 14.72
CA ARG A 235 51.39 0.30 13.94
C ARG A 235 52.57 0.97 14.64
N ARG A 236 52.38 2.17 15.20
CA ARG A 236 53.43 2.88 15.96
C ARG A 236 53.81 2.12 17.23
N GLU A 237 52.83 1.59 17.96
CA GLU A 237 53.11 0.76 19.13
C GLU A 237 53.88 -0.52 18.76
N GLN A 238 53.51 -1.16 17.64
CA GLN A 238 54.23 -2.34 17.13
C GLN A 238 55.66 -2.00 16.73
N SER A 239 55.91 -0.86 16.06
CA SER A 239 57.27 -0.46 15.70
C SER A 239 58.12 -0.16 16.92
N VAL A 240 57.57 0.56 17.91
CA VAL A 240 58.27 0.84 19.18
C VAL A 240 58.58 -0.45 19.93
N ARG A 241 57.64 -1.40 20.00
CA ARG A 241 57.88 -2.72 20.60
C ARG A 241 58.95 -3.50 19.86
N ALA A 242 58.92 -3.51 18.53
CA ALA A 242 59.91 -4.20 17.71
C ALA A 242 61.31 -3.59 17.88
N GLU A 243 61.42 -2.26 17.99
CA GLU A 243 62.67 -1.57 18.27
C GLU A 243 63.18 -1.89 19.68
N ALA A 244 62.32 -1.84 20.70
CA ALA A 244 62.68 -2.24 22.06
C ALA A 244 63.17 -3.70 22.13
N GLN A 245 62.53 -4.59 21.36
CA GLN A 245 62.95 -5.99 21.22
C GLN A 245 64.35 -6.08 20.59
N ARG A 246 64.61 -5.35 19.50
CA ARG A 246 65.94 -5.30 18.85
C ARG A 246 67.02 -4.77 19.79
N ILE A 247 66.74 -3.71 20.55
CA ILE A 247 67.67 -3.16 21.53
C ILE A 247 67.96 -4.21 22.61
N ALA A 248 66.92 -4.86 23.16
CA ALA A 248 67.08 -5.92 24.15
C ALA A 248 67.92 -7.10 23.63
N ASP A 249 67.71 -7.51 22.39
CA ASP A 249 68.47 -8.59 21.74
C ASP A 249 69.95 -8.19 21.47
N SER A 250 70.25 -6.88 21.39
CA SER A 250 71.61 -6.36 21.14
C SER A 250 72.47 -6.18 22.40
N ILE A 251 71.88 -6.25 23.59
CA ILE A 251 72.60 -6.11 24.86
C ILE A 251 73.31 -7.46 25.16
N PRO A 252 74.65 -7.51 25.22
CA PRO A 252 75.36 -8.75 25.49
C PRO A 252 75.07 -9.25 26.91
N LEU A 253 74.59 -10.49 27.02
CA LEU A 253 74.37 -11.15 28.31
C LEU A 253 75.73 -11.39 29.00
N ASP A 254 75.96 -10.74 30.15
CA ASP A 254 77.14 -11.01 30.99
C ASP A 254 77.11 -12.48 31.48
N PRO A 255 78.12 -13.31 31.17
CA PRO A 255 78.16 -14.70 31.58
C PRO A 255 78.08 -14.91 33.10
N ARG A 256 78.52 -13.94 33.92
CA ARG A 256 78.51 -14.04 35.39
C ARG A 256 77.15 -13.76 36.04
N LEU A 257 76.23 -13.10 35.33
CA LEU A 257 74.87 -12.81 35.79
C LEU A 257 73.80 -13.67 35.10
N SER A 258 74.22 -14.56 34.18
CA SER A 258 73.34 -15.31 33.29
C SER A 258 72.45 -16.38 33.95
N TYR A 259 72.58 -16.63 35.26
CA TYR A 259 71.78 -17.63 35.97
C TYR A 259 70.32 -17.19 36.24
N ALA A 260 70.01 -15.89 36.19
CA ALA A 260 68.65 -15.40 36.42
C ALA A 260 67.74 -15.45 35.18
N ALA A 261 68.30 -15.54 33.97
CA ALA A 261 67.54 -15.46 32.72
C ALA A 261 66.88 -16.78 32.28
N LYS A 262 67.13 -17.89 32.99
CA LYS A 262 66.44 -19.19 32.80
C LYS A 262 65.43 -19.50 33.90
N ALA A 263 64.75 -18.49 34.45
CA ALA A 263 63.56 -18.73 35.26
C ALA A 263 62.33 -18.94 34.37
N ARG A 264 62.21 -20.12 33.74
CA ARG A 264 60.86 -20.64 33.42
C ARG A 264 60.30 -21.29 34.69
N GLY A 265 59.23 -20.69 35.21
CA GLY A 265 58.13 -21.45 35.80
C GLY A 265 57.99 -21.39 37.32
N LEU A 266 57.57 -20.24 37.86
CA LEU A 266 56.73 -20.12 39.07
C LEU A 266 56.11 -18.71 39.15
N GLY A 267 55.72 -18.18 37.98
CA GLY A 267 55.02 -16.91 37.85
C GLY A 267 53.62 -17.20 37.32
N ASP A 268 52.65 -17.00 38.20
CA ASP A 268 51.21 -17.19 38.10
C ASP A 268 50.62 -17.22 36.67
N LYS A 269 50.06 -18.39 36.28
CA LYS A 269 49.30 -18.56 35.03
C LYS A 269 47.86 -18.04 35.14
N ASP A 270 47.48 -17.40 36.25
CA ASP A 270 46.11 -16.95 36.49
C ASP A 270 45.81 -15.53 35.97
N GLY A 271 46.77 -14.85 35.34
CA GLY A 271 46.60 -13.50 34.79
C GLY A 271 45.88 -13.43 33.43
N LYS A 272 45.63 -14.56 32.75
CA LYS A 272 45.00 -14.57 31.41
C LYS A 272 43.51 -14.97 31.39
N ARG A 273 42.93 -15.31 32.54
CA ARG A 273 41.47 -15.51 32.65
C ARG A 273 40.87 -14.22 33.18
N SER A 274 39.86 -13.69 32.48
CA SER A 274 39.02 -12.62 33.03
C SER A 274 38.48 -13.13 34.37
N ARG A 275 38.85 -12.49 35.48
CA ARG A 275 38.43 -12.91 36.83
C ARG A 275 36.91 -12.83 37.01
N TYR A 276 36.21 -12.13 36.11
CA TYR A 276 34.76 -11.99 36.07
C TYR A 276 34.28 -11.89 34.61
N PRO A 277 34.07 -13.02 33.90
CA PRO A 277 33.65 -12.99 32.49
C PRO A 277 32.24 -12.40 32.27
N ASN A 278 31.47 -12.20 33.35
CA ASN A 278 30.10 -11.70 33.32
C ASN A 278 29.93 -10.30 33.94
N LEU A 279 31.01 -9.53 34.18
CA LEU A 279 30.90 -8.22 34.82
C LEU A 279 30.12 -7.19 33.97
N THR A 280 30.03 -7.41 32.66
CA THR A 280 29.20 -6.64 31.72
C THR A 280 27.76 -7.18 31.59
N GLN A 281 27.41 -8.28 32.25
CA GLN A 281 26.01 -8.73 32.34
C GLN A 281 25.34 -8.03 33.53
N ASP A 282 24.41 -7.14 33.22
CA ASP A 282 23.52 -6.52 34.19
C ASP A 282 22.75 -7.62 34.96
N PRO A 283 22.80 -7.65 36.31
CA PRO A 283 22.12 -8.65 37.12
C PRO A 283 20.59 -8.66 36.92
N MET A 284 20.00 -7.61 36.33
CA MET A 284 18.56 -7.50 36.11
C MET A 284 18.06 -8.14 34.81
N THR A 285 18.93 -8.49 33.85
CA THR A 285 18.50 -9.03 32.52
C THR A 285 18.83 -10.51 32.28
N SER A 286 19.52 -11.18 33.20
CA SER A 286 20.01 -12.56 32.99
C SER A 286 19.07 -13.70 33.40
N ARG A 287 17.75 -13.48 33.51
CA ARG A 287 16.80 -14.61 33.66
C ARG A 287 16.63 -15.32 32.31
N LYS A 288 17.39 -16.38 32.09
CA LYS A 288 17.00 -17.43 31.14
C LYS A 288 15.66 -18.02 31.61
N ILE A 289 14.60 -17.76 30.85
CA ILE A 289 13.35 -18.51 30.97
C ILE A 289 13.66 -19.94 30.53
N VAL A 290 13.80 -20.85 31.49
CA VAL A 290 13.79 -22.29 31.22
C VAL A 290 12.37 -22.61 30.76
N ARG A 291 12.19 -22.85 29.45
CA ARG A 291 10.98 -23.50 28.96
C ARG A 291 10.98 -24.92 29.53
N THR A 292 10.17 -25.16 30.54
CA THR A 292 9.81 -26.50 30.98
C THR A 292 9.05 -27.17 29.84
N GLU A 293 9.68 -28.15 29.21
CA GLU A 293 9.05 -29.06 28.27
C GLU A 293 8.01 -29.89 29.06
N ALA A 294 6.75 -29.77 28.68
CA ALA A 294 5.64 -30.44 29.35
C ALA A 294 5.71 -31.95 29.09
N ALA A 295 5.65 -32.75 30.15
CA ALA A 295 5.56 -34.20 30.09
C ALA A 295 4.24 -34.64 29.40
N PRO A 296 4.24 -35.74 28.62
CA PRO A 296 3.02 -36.24 27.99
C PRO A 296 2.11 -36.91 29.02
N PRO A 297 0.77 -36.85 28.86
CA PRO A 297 -0.17 -37.41 29.82
C PRO A 297 -0.23 -38.95 29.75
N PRO A 298 -0.51 -39.64 30.88
CA PRO A 298 -0.59 -41.09 30.88
C PRO A 298 -1.87 -41.60 30.18
N ALA A 299 -1.71 -42.69 29.44
CA ALA A 299 -2.79 -43.42 28.79
C ALA A 299 -3.81 -43.93 29.81
N ARG A 300 -5.09 -43.65 29.56
CA ARG A 300 -6.21 -44.26 30.29
C ARG A 300 -6.59 -45.58 29.62
N THR A 301 -6.68 -46.61 30.46
CA THR A 301 -7.41 -47.87 30.26
C THR A 301 -8.90 -47.64 30.38
#